data_AF-T1IZX4-F1
#
_entry.id   AF-T1IZX4-F1
#
_cell.length_a   1.000
_cell.length_b   1.000
_cell.length_c   1.000
_cell.angle_alpha   90.00
_cell.angle_beta   90.00
_cell.angle_gamma   90.00
#
_symmetry.space_group_name_H-M   'P 1'
#
loop_
_entity.id
_entity.type
_entity.pdbx_description
1 polymer ?
#
loop_
_entity_poly.entity_id
_entity_poly.type
_entity_poly.pdbx_seq_one_letter_code
_entity_poly.pdbx_strand_id
1 'polypeptide(L)'
;MQIRFIYRIPKRYTNKMNISSLLLFSCVFTLGKCWRPVLYLPGFADPASGGKNACATIKQAHPGTVCEVLQPGTVVLSTIDMWTQVKWYRDQMLPFFKKYPEGVNVVAFSQGTLTGRAIIET
;
A
#
# COMPACT_ATOMS: atom_id res chain seq x y z
N MET A 1 -35.25 24.44 -67.74
CA MET A 1 -34.37 23.41 -67.13
C MET A 1 -33.89 23.95 -65.79
N GLN A 2 -34.45 23.47 -64.67
CA GLN A 2 -34.16 24.00 -63.33
C GLN A 2 -33.39 22.94 -62.54
N ILE A 3 -32.12 23.22 -62.21
CA ILE A 3 -31.27 22.31 -61.43
C ILE A 3 -31.49 22.62 -59.95
N ARG A 4 -32.13 21.71 -59.21
CA ARG A 4 -32.25 21.79 -57.73
C ARG A 4 -31.04 21.11 -57.09
N PHE A 5 -30.18 21.89 -56.43
CA PHE A 5 -29.17 21.35 -55.52
C PHE A 5 -29.81 21.05 -54.16
N ILE A 6 -29.95 19.76 -53.84
CA ILE A 6 -30.37 19.30 -52.51
C ILE A 6 -29.12 19.20 -51.64
N TYR A 7 -28.85 20.22 -50.83
CA TYR A 7 -27.82 20.14 -49.80
C TYR A 7 -28.36 19.34 -48.59
N ARG A 8 -27.84 18.13 -48.40
CA ARG A 8 -28.14 17.28 -47.23
C ARG A 8 -27.29 17.76 -46.05
N ILE A 9 -27.90 18.47 -45.11
CA ILE A 9 -27.25 18.87 -43.85
C ILE A 9 -26.91 17.58 -43.07
N PRO A 10 -25.63 17.35 -42.68
CA PRO A 10 -25.27 16.18 -41.88
C PRO A 10 -25.94 16.26 -40.50
N LYS A 11 -26.62 15.18 -40.09
CA LYS A 11 -27.20 15.08 -38.76
C LYS A 11 -26.07 15.20 -37.73
N ARG A 12 -26.12 16.23 -36.89
CA ARG A 12 -25.19 16.44 -35.77
C ARG A 12 -25.39 15.27 -34.79
N TYR A 13 -24.43 14.35 -34.75
CA TYR A 13 -24.47 13.19 -33.86
C TYR A 13 -24.11 13.67 -32.45
N THR A 14 -25.12 14.03 -31.65
CA THR A 14 -24.94 14.33 -30.24
C THR A 14 -24.94 13.02 -29.47
N ASN A 15 -23.75 12.48 -29.19
CA ASN A 15 -23.62 11.40 -28.20
C ASN A 15 -24.09 11.97 -26.85
N LYS A 16 -25.31 11.63 -26.44
CA LYS A 16 -25.79 11.88 -25.08
C LYS A 16 -24.94 11.00 -24.15
N MET A 17 -23.88 11.57 -23.58
CA MET A 17 -23.09 10.91 -22.54
C MET A 17 -24.04 10.57 -21.38
N ASN A 18 -24.22 9.27 -21.14
CA ASN A 18 -25.11 8.79 -20.10
C ASN A 18 -24.51 9.11 -18.74
N ILE A 19 -25.24 9.87 -17.92
CA ILE A 19 -24.82 10.26 -16.55
C ILE A 19 -24.52 9.01 -15.69
N SER A 20 -25.23 7.89 -15.91
CA SER A 20 -24.88 6.62 -15.25
C SER A 20 -23.48 6.13 -15.62
N SER A 21 -23.05 6.32 -16.87
CA SER A 21 -21.69 5.94 -17.29
C SER A 21 -20.62 6.81 -16.63
N LEU A 22 -20.89 8.09 -16.40
CA LEU A 22 -19.99 9.00 -15.69
C LEU A 22 -19.90 8.67 -14.19
N LEU A 23 -21.03 8.33 -13.57
CA LEU A 23 -21.08 7.92 -12.15
C LEU A 23 -20.38 6.59 -11.91
N LEU A 24 -20.57 5.61 -12.80
CA LEU A 24 -19.85 4.33 -12.74
C LEU A 24 -18.34 4.53 -12.88
N PHE A 25 -17.91 5.38 -13.81
CA PHE A 25 -16.49 5.69 -13.99
C PHE A 25 -15.92 6.37 -12.74
N SER A 26 -16.59 7.39 -12.20
CA SER A 26 -16.18 8.06 -10.95
C SER A 26 -16.03 7.10 -9.78
N CYS A 27 -16.97 6.17 -9.62
CA CYS A 27 -16.96 5.16 -8.55
C CYS A 27 -15.76 4.19 -8.68
N VAL A 28 -15.42 3.78 -9.90
CA VAL A 28 -14.25 2.92 -10.15
C VAL A 28 -12.94 3.65 -9.82
N PHE A 29 -12.84 4.96 -10.11
CA PHE A 29 -11.64 5.76 -9.78
C PHE A 29 -11.47 6.01 -8.27
N THR A 30 -12.55 6.06 -7.50
CA THR A 30 -12.47 6.20 -6.03
C THR A 30 -12.21 4.87 -5.33
N LEU A 31 -12.67 3.75 -5.91
CA LEU A 31 -12.42 2.39 -5.41
C LEU A 31 -10.99 1.89 -5.69
N GLY A 32 -10.28 2.50 -6.64
CA GLY A 32 -8.98 2.01 -7.13
C GLY A 32 -7.74 2.31 -6.27
N LYS A 33 -7.88 2.97 -5.10
CA LYS A 33 -6.71 3.24 -4.23
C LYS A 33 -6.41 2.05 -3.32
N CYS A 34 -5.92 0.96 -3.90
CA CYS A 34 -5.35 -0.16 -3.14
C CYS A 34 -3.90 0.16 -2.76
N TRP A 35 -3.69 0.54 -1.50
CA TRP A 35 -2.36 0.76 -0.94
C TRP A 35 -1.67 -0.58 -0.66
N ARG A 36 -0.37 -0.64 -0.94
CA ARG A 36 0.44 -1.81 -0.55
C ARG A 36 0.43 -1.93 0.97
N PRO A 37 0.33 -3.17 1.50
CA PRO A 37 0.38 -3.41 2.93
C PRO A 37 1.73 -2.97 3.50
N VAL A 38 1.73 -2.52 4.75
CA VAL A 38 2.91 -2.02 5.45
C VAL A 38 3.25 -2.94 6.62
N LEU A 39 4.53 -3.31 6.72
CA LEU A 39 5.07 -3.99 7.89
C LEU A 39 6.02 -3.03 8.62
N TYR A 40 5.75 -2.79 9.90
CA TYR A 40 6.58 -1.93 10.74
C TYR A 40 7.58 -2.76 11.56
N LEU A 41 8.86 -2.42 11.47
CA LEU A 41 9.96 -3.01 12.22
C LEU A 41 10.41 -2.05 13.34
N PRO A 42 10.27 -2.46 14.62
CA PRO A 42 10.68 -1.63 15.75
C PRO A 42 12.20 -1.48 15.87
N GLY A 43 12.61 -0.43 16.58
CA GLY A 43 14.00 -0.22 16.97
C GLY A 43 14.40 -0.91 18.27
N PHE A 44 15.56 -0.54 18.80
CA PHE A 44 16.06 -1.01 20.09
C PHE A 44 15.06 -0.71 21.22
N ALA A 45 14.66 -1.72 21.98
CA ALA A 45 13.73 -1.62 23.11
C ALA A 45 12.43 -0.84 22.84
N ASP A 46 12.00 -0.76 21.57
CA ASP A 46 10.91 0.11 21.15
C ASP A 46 9.55 -0.47 21.61
N PRO A 47 8.73 0.30 22.36
CA PRO A 47 7.43 -0.16 22.78
C PRO A 47 6.46 -0.29 21.60
N ALA A 48 5.53 -1.25 21.69
CA ALA A 48 4.54 -1.47 20.64
C ALA A 48 3.65 -0.24 20.34
N SER A 49 3.56 0.72 21.26
CA SER A 49 2.85 1.99 21.04
C SER A 49 3.48 2.83 19.92
N GLY A 50 4.81 2.82 19.76
CA GLY A 50 5.50 3.56 18.69
C GLY A 50 5.05 3.09 17.31
N GLY A 51 5.16 1.79 17.04
CA GLY A 51 4.69 1.18 15.80
C GLY A 51 3.18 1.31 15.58
N LYS A 52 2.36 1.19 16.65
CA LYS A 52 0.91 1.38 16.54
C LYS A 52 0.53 2.80 16.13
N ASN A 53 1.20 3.81 16.68
CA ASN A 53 1.00 5.21 16.32
C ASN A 53 1.41 5.45 14.86
N ALA A 54 2.55 4.91 14.42
CA ALA A 54 2.98 4.98 13.02
C ALA A 54 1.95 4.35 12.08
N CYS A 55 1.46 3.15 12.39
CA CYS A 55 0.41 2.49 11.62
C CYS A 55 -0.91 3.27 11.60
N ALA A 56 -1.28 3.93 12.71
CA ALA A 56 -2.47 4.77 12.76
C ALA A 56 -2.34 5.99 11.82
N THR A 57 -1.20 6.66 11.84
CA THR A 57 -0.90 7.78 10.92
C THR A 57 -0.94 7.33 9.46
N ILE A 58 -0.36 6.17 9.14
CA ILE A 58 -0.40 5.59 7.79
C ILE A 58 -1.85 5.33 7.36
N LYS A 59 -2.66 4.70 8.21
CA LYS A 59 -4.06 4.41 7.88
C LYS A 59 -4.92 5.67 7.74
N GLN A 60 -4.59 6.73 8.48
CA GLN A 60 -5.25 8.02 8.35
C GLN A 60 -4.92 8.68 7.00
N ALA A 61 -3.65 8.67 6.59
CA ALA A 61 -3.22 9.23 5.30
C ALA A 61 -3.64 8.35 4.11
N HIS A 62 -3.66 7.05 4.30
CA HIS A 62 -3.93 6.02 3.30
C HIS A 62 -5.05 5.07 3.78
N PRO A 63 -6.33 5.51 3.73
CA PRO A 63 -7.46 4.69 4.18
C PRO A 63 -7.49 3.32 3.49
N GLY A 64 -7.77 2.27 4.28
CA GLY A 64 -7.81 0.89 3.80
C GLY A 64 -6.46 0.16 3.78
N THR A 65 -5.33 0.84 4.05
CA THR A 65 -4.02 0.18 4.15
C THR A 65 -3.97 -0.84 5.28
N VAL A 66 -3.55 -2.06 4.98
CA VAL A 66 -3.15 -3.02 6.02
C VAL A 66 -1.80 -2.58 6.59
N CYS A 67 -1.71 -2.38 7.90
CA CYS A 67 -0.46 -2.05 8.57
C CYS A 67 -0.33 -2.93 9.83
N GLU A 68 0.75 -3.69 9.90
CA GLU A 68 1.07 -4.61 10.98
C GLU A 68 2.40 -4.23 11.64
N VAL A 69 2.47 -4.36 12.96
CA VAL A 69 3.67 -4.07 13.76
C VAL A 69 4.30 -5.39 14.16
N LEU A 70 5.55 -5.61 13.77
CA LEU A 70 6.28 -6.84 14.07
C LEU A 70 7.02 -6.71 15.41
N GLN A 71 6.29 -6.86 16.51
CA GLN A 71 6.88 -6.71 17.85
C GLN A 71 7.59 -8.00 18.30
N PRO A 72 8.85 -7.92 18.76
CA PRO A 72 9.62 -9.08 19.23
C PRO A 72 9.18 -9.68 20.57
N GLY A 73 8.17 -9.11 21.23
CA GLY A 73 7.63 -9.58 22.51
C GLY A 73 8.54 -9.37 23.74
N THR A 74 9.86 -9.24 23.57
CA THR A 74 10.82 -8.98 24.65
C THR A 74 11.86 -7.94 24.25
N VAL A 75 12.35 -7.17 25.22
CA VAL A 75 13.46 -6.22 25.01
C VAL A 75 14.77 -6.97 24.73
N VAL A 76 14.95 -8.16 25.31
CA VAL A 76 16.15 -8.99 25.15
C VAL A 76 16.45 -9.27 23.68
N LEU A 77 15.43 -9.50 22.85
CA LEU A 77 15.68 -9.75 21.42
C LEU A 77 16.36 -8.56 20.72
N SER A 78 16.15 -7.33 21.18
CA SER A 78 16.82 -6.15 20.61
C SER A 78 18.27 -5.96 21.08
N THR A 79 18.70 -6.69 22.12
CA THR A 79 20.04 -6.60 22.70
C THR A 79 20.98 -7.70 22.24
N ILE A 80 20.48 -8.77 21.62
CA ILE A 80 21.31 -9.88 21.14
C ILE A 80 22.02 -9.53 19.82
N ASP A 81 22.91 -10.43 19.39
CA ASP A 81 23.59 -10.34 18.08
C ASP A 81 22.61 -10.03 16.92
N MET A 82 23.01 -9.07 16.08
CA MET A 82 22.18 -8.57 14.98
C MET A 82 21.87 -9.63 13.94
N TRP A 83 22.78 -10.57 13.66
CA TRP A 83 22.48 -11.64 12.69
C TRP A 83 21.44 -12.63 13.21
N THR A 84 21.41 -12.85 14.51
CA THR A 84 20.36 -13.62 15.18
C THR A 84 19.02 -12.89 15.10
N GLN A 85 19.02 -11.56 15.29
CA GLN A 85 17.83 -10.74 15.06
C GLN A 85 17.36 -10.83 13.60
N VAL A 86 18.26 -10.70 12.63
CA VAL A 86 17.97 -10.79 11.19
C VAL A 86 17.29 -12.11 10.83
N LYS A 87 17.80 -13.24 11.32
CA LYS A 87 17.19 -14.56 11.10
C LYS A 87 15.78 -14.62 11.67
N TRP A 88 15.61 -14.21 12.93
CA TRP A 88 14.31 -14.22 13.59
C TRP A 88 13.31 -13.33 12.85
N TYR A 89 13.67 -12.08 12.55
CA TYR A 89 12.79 -11.16 11.84
C TYR A 89 12.46 -11.67 10.44
N ARG A 90 13.42 -12.23 9.69
CA ARG A 90 13.15 -12.86 8.38
C ARG A 90 12.06 -13.92 8.52
N ASP A 91 12.20 -14.84 9.46
CA ASP A 91 11.23 -15.93 9.66
C ASP A 91 9.83 -15.39 10.01
N GLN A 92 9.75 -14.31 10.79
CA GLN A 92 8.49 -13.67 11.13
C GLN A 92 7.88 -12.84 9.99
N MET A 93 8.72 -12.27 9.10
CA MET A 93 8.27 -11.48 7.95
C MET A 93 7.75 -12.35 6.80
N LEU A 94 8.31 -13.55 6.63
CA LEU A 94 8.00 -14.45 5.51
C LEU A 94 6.49 -14.78 5.37
N PRO A 95 5.72 -15.09 6.43
CA PRO A 95 4.28 -15.29 6.33
C PRO A 95 3.54 -14.07 5.78
N PHE A 96 3.94 -12.86 6.21
CA PHE A 96 3.34 -11.62 5.75
C PHE A 96 3.65 -11.38 4.26
N PHE A 97 4.89 -11.62 3.83
CA PHE A 97 5.27 -11.50 2.42
C PHE A 97 4.51 -12.51 1.53
N LYS A 98 4.36 -13.75 1.98
CA LYS A 98 3.58 -14.78 1.26
C LYS A 98 2.10 -14.42 1.12
N LYS A 99 1.53 -13.74 2.12
CA LYS A 99 0.14 -13.27 2.09
C LYS A 99 -0.09 -12.15 1.07
N TYR A 100 0.96 -11.41 0.70
CA TYR A 100 0.88 -10.24 -0.18
C TYR A 100 1.90 -10.33 -1.34
N PRO A 101 1.66 -11.21 -2.33
CA PRO A 101 2.61 -11.48 -3.41
C PRO A 101 2.87 -10.28 -4.34
N GLU A 102 1.94 -9.33 -4.41
CA GLU A 102 2.07 -8.08 -5.19
C GLU A 102 3.09 -7.08 -4.59
N GLY A 103 3.65 -7.43 -3.42
CA GLY A 103 4.67 -6.65 -2.72
C GLY A 103 4.12 -5.90 -1.51
N VAL A 104 5.05 -5.54 -0.64
CA VAL A 104 4.78 -4.88 0.63
C VAL A 104 5.73 -3.69 0.81
N ASN A 105 5.34 -2.75 1.66
CA ASN A 105 6.23 -1.69 2.14
C ASN A 105 6.76 -2.08 3.51
N VAL A 106 8.06 -1.88 3.74
CA VAL A 106 8.68 -2.07 5.04
C VAL A 106 9.06 -0.71 5.60
N VAL A 107 8.50 -0.35 6.75
CA VAL A 107 8.86 0.86 7.50
C VAL A 107 9.64 0.42 8.73
N ALA A 108 10.87 0.89 8.87
CA ALA A 108 11.75 0.43 9.93
C ALA A 108 12.32 1.63 10.69
N PHE A 109 12.49 1.47 12.00
CA PHE A 109 12.98 2.52 12.89
C PHE A 109 14.31 2.14 13.55
N SER A 110 15.28 3.05 13.51
CA SER A 110 16.57 2.90 14.21
C SER A 110 17.26 1.55 13.91
N GLN A 111 17.51 0.72 14.93
CA GLN A 111 18.09 -0.63 14.77
C GLN A 111 17.29 -1.52 13.81
N GLY A 112 15.95 -1.40 13.80
CA GLY A 112 15.09 -2.12 12.87
C GLY A 112 15.41 -1.85 11.40
N THR A 113 15.95 -0.66 11.08
CA THR A 113 16.38 -0.31 9.72
C THR A 113 17.58 -1.13 9.26
N LEU A 114 18.54 -1.37 10.16
CA LEU A 114 19.69 -2.23 9.85
C LEU A 114 19.25 -3.67 9.62
N THR A 115 18.37 -4.19 10.50
CA THR A 115 17.80 -5.52 10.37
C THR A 115 17.00 -5.66 9.07
N GLY A 116 16.08 -4.74 8.80
CA GLY A 116 15.26 -4.75 7.58
C GLY A 116 16.12 -4.65 6.32
N ARG A 117 17.16 -3.81 6.31
CA ARG A 117 18.10 -3.72 5.19
C ARG A 117 18.83 -5.03 4.95
N ALA A 118 19.37 -5.66 6.00
CA ALA A 118 20.07 -6.93 5.88
C ALA A 118 19.17 -8.04 5.32
N ILE A 119 17.90 -8.09 5.74
CA ILE A 119 16.92 -9.07 5.24
C ILE A 119 16.61 -8.86 3.75
N ILE A 120 16.56 -7.61 3.28
CA ILE A 120 16.24 -7.31 1.88
C ILE A 120 17.43 -7.57 0.95
N GLU A 121 18.65 -7.40 1.44
CA GLU A 121 19.89 -7.60 0.67
C GLU A 121 20.37 -9.06 0.64
N THR A 122 19.78 -9.95 1.46
CA THR A 122 20.24 -11.35 1.60
C THR A 122 19.11 -12.37 1.58
#